data_AF-A0A7X8S9N3-F1
#
_entry.id   AF-A0A7X8S9N3-F1
#
_cell.length_a   1.000
_cell.length_b   1.000
_cell.length_c   1.000
_cell.angle_alpha   90.00
_cell.angle_beta   90.00
_cell.angle_gamma   90.00
#
_symmetry.space_group_name_H-M   'P 1'
#
loop_
_entity.id
_entity.type
_entity.pdbx_description
1 polymer ?
#
loop_
_entity_poly.entity_id
_entity_poly.type
_entity_poly.pdbx_seq_one_letter_code
_entity_poly.pdbx_strand_id
1 'polypeptide(L)'
;MADVQLDAPASSLRQRMIEDMNMRRFTRKTQFDYVRHVARFATYLGRPPDTATVEDLRQFQVEQREAGIGIPTMNSIVSALRFFFTHTIDRPDLSRKL
;
A
#
# COMPACT_ATOMS: atom_id res chain seq x y z
N MET A 1 -29.27 11.82 -24.57
CA MET A 1 -27.87 11.90 -25.00
C MET A 1 -27.08 11.01 -24.05
N ALA A 2 -26.63 9.85 -24.54
CA ALA A 2 -25.88 8.90 -23.73
C ALA A 2 -24.43 9.39 -23.64
N ASP A 3 -23.99 9.75 -22.45
CA ASP A 3 -22.58 9.98 -22.18
C ASP A 3 -21.96 8.63 -21.86
N VAL A 4 -21.07 8.19 -22.74
CA VAL A 4 -20.35 6.93 -22.64
C VAL A 4 -19.26 7.14 -21.59
N GLN A 5 -19.56 6.79 -20.35
CA GLN A 5 -18.53 6.61 -19.35
C GLN A 5 -17.81 5.31 -19.71
N LEU A 6 -16.69 5.43 -20.44
CA LEU A 6 -15.83 4.33 -20.84
C LEU A 6 -15.35 3.60 -19.56
N ASP A 7 -16.00 2.48 -19.32
CA ASP A 7 -15.75 1.48 -18.29
C ASP A 7 -14.38 0.84 -18.55
N ALA A 8 -13.30 1.59 -18.28
CA ALA A 8 -11.98 0.96 -18.15
C ALA A 8 -12.11 -0.07 -17.03
N PRO A 9 -11.72 -1.34 -17.24
CA PRO A 9 -11.82 -2.33 -16.17
C PRO A 9 -11.05 -1.76 -14.97
N ALA A 10 -11.75 -1.55 -13.85
CA ALA A 10 -11.16 -0.96 -12.66
C ALA A 10 -9.94 -1.80 -12.27
N SER A 11 -8.74 -1.30 -12.58
CA SER A 11 -7.52 -2.04 -12.35
C SER A 11 -7.38 -2.30 -10.86
N SER A 12 -7.05 -3.55 -10.50
CA SER A 12 -6.88 -3.91 -9.09
C SER A 12 -5.88 -2.96 -8.40
N LEU A 13 -6.02 -2.71 -7.10
CA LEU A 13 -5.06 -1.88 -6.33
C LEU A 13 -3.62 -2.34 -6.54
N ARG A 14 -3.40 -3.66 -6.65
CA ARG A 14 -2.11 -4.25 -6.97
C ARG A 14 -1.58 -3.81 -8.34
N GLN A 15 -2.43 -3.83 -9.37
CA GLN A 15 -2.04 -3.42 -10.71
C GLN A 15 -1.69 -1.93 -10.76
N ARG A 16 -2.54 -1.07 -10.17
CA ARG A 16 -2.26 0.38 -10.06
C ARG A 16 -0.93 0.64 -9.38
N MET A 17 -0.67 -0.01 -8.25
CA MET A 17 0.60 0.12 -7.53
C MET A 17 1.82 -0.28 -8.39
N ILE A 18 1.70 -1.33 -9.19
CA ILE A 18 2.76 -1.76 -10.12
C ILE A 18 2.98 -0.72 -11.22
N GLU A 19 1.90 -0.18 -11.80
CA GLU A 19 1.95 0.88 -12.80
C GLU A 19 2.63 2.15 -12.25
N ASP A 20 2.26 2.58 -11.03
CA ASP A 20 2.87 3.74 -10.35
C ASP A 20 4.37 3.54 -10.11
N MET A 21 4.77 2.35 -9.66
CA MET A 21 6.17 2.03 -9.42
C MET A 21 6.98 1.94 -10.72
N ASN A 22 6.36 1.44 -11.81
CA ASN A 22 6.97 1.43 -13.14
C ASN A 22 7.21 2.85 -13.66
N MET A 23 6.22 3.75 -13.52
CA MET A 23 6.38 5.16 -13.90
C MET A 23 7.53 5.84 -13.14
N ARG A 24 7.82 5.38 -11.92
CA ARG A 24 8.92 5.86 -11.06
C ARG A 24 10.21 5.07 -11.21
N ARG A 25 10.27 4.14 -12.17
CA ARG A 25 11.45 3.33 -12.52
C ARG A 25 11.97 2.45 -11.36
N PHE A 26 11.07 1.98 -10.50
CA PHE A 26 11.45 1.05 -9.43
C PHE A 26 11.87 -0.29 -10.03
N THR A 27 12.87 -0.92 -9.42
CA THR A 27 13.33 -2.25 -9.85
C THR A 27 12.24 -3.29 -9.65
N ARG A 28 12.26 -4.39 -10.42
CA ARG A 28 11.32 -5.51 -10.23
C ARG A 28 11.34 -6.08 -8.81
N LYS A 29 12.52 -6.12 -8.18
CA LYS A 29 12.67 -6.56 -6.79
C LYS A 29 11.92 -5.64 -5.84
N THR A 30 12.13 -4.32 -5.97
CA THR A 30 11.42 -3.33 -5.14
C THR A 30 9.91 -3.42 -5.35
N GLN A 31 9.45 -3.59 -6.59
CA GLN A 31 8.03 -3.76 -6.89
C GLN A 31 7.44 -4.98 -6.19
N PHE A 32 8.14 -6.13 -6.27
CA PHE A 32 7.72 -7.35 -5.60
C PHE A 32 7.65 -7.18 -4.08
N ASP A 33 8.70 -6.61 -3.47
CA ASP A 33 8.77 -6.41 -2.03
C ASP A 33 7.65 -5.46 -1.55
N TYR A 34 7.39 -4.37 -2.27
CA TYR A 34 6.34 -3.42 -1.94
C TYR A 34 4.93 -4.03 -2.03
N VAL A 35 4.64 -4.73 -3.12
CA VAL A 35 3.36 -5.43 -3.28
C VAL A 35 3.16 -6.47 -2.17
N ARG A 36 4.22 -7.21 -1.81
CA ARG A 36 4.18 -8.18 -0.70
C ARG A 36 3.88 -7.50 0.63
N HIS A 37 4.48 -6.36 0.92
CA HIS A 37 4.24 -5.63 2.17
C HIS A 37 2.81 -5.09 2.27
N VAL A 38 2.27 -4.52 1.19
CA VAL A 38 0.87 -4.05 1.14
C VAL A 38 -0.11 -5.23 1.22
N ALA A 39 0.20 -6.35 0.57
CA ALA A 39 -0.62 -7.56 0.67
C ALA A 39 -0.67 -8.10 2.12
N ARG A 40 0.47 -8.11 2.82
CA ARG A 40 0.50 -8.50 4.24
C ARG A 40 -0.36 -7.57 5.10
N PHE A 41 -0.31 -6.26 4.85
CA PHE A 41 -1.16 -5.30 5.54
C PHE A 41 -2.65 -5.55 5.25
N ALA A 42 -3.02 -5.82 4.00
CA ALA A 42 -4.39 -6.20 3.65
C ALA A 42 -4.84 -7.50 4.35
N THR A 43 -3.96 -8.50 4.47
CA THR A 43 -4.21 -9.72 5.24
C THR A 43 -4.44 -9.42 6.72
N TYR A 44 -3.62 -8.57 7.33
CA TYR A 44 -3.81 -8.12 8.71
C TYR A 44 -5.17 -7.44 8.92
N LEU A 45 -5.58 -6.57 7.99
CA LEU A 45 -6.85 -5.86 8.07
C LEU A 45 -8.08 -6.77 7.86
N GLY A 46 -7.93 -7.87 7.11
CA GLY A 46 -9.05 -8.70 6.65
C GLY A 46 -9.97 -8.00 5.64
N ARG A 47 -9.55 -6.87 5.07
CA ARG A 47 -10.31 -6.03 4.13
C ARG A 47 -9.38 -5.27 3.18
N PRO A 48 -9.90 -4.69 2.07
CA PRO A 48 -9.09 -3.91 1.15
C PRO A 48 -8.29 -2.78 1.83
N PRO A 49 -6.98 -2.63 1.52
CA PRO A 49 -6.08 -1.73 2.25
C PRO A 49 -6.36 -0.24 2.04
N ASP A 50 -7.14 0.12 1.03
CA ASP A 50 -7.65 1.46 0.79
C ASP A 50 -8.73 1.90 1.81
N THR A 51 -9.28 0.96 2.57
CA THR A 51 -10.23 1.24 3.65
C THR A 51 -9.56 1.53 5.00
N ALA A 52 -8.23 1.49 5.09
CA ALA A 52 -7.48 1.66 6.33
C ALA A 52 -7.72 3.01 7.01
N THR A 53 -7.67 3.00 8.34
CA THR A 53 -7.72 4.18 9.21
C THR A 53 -6.38 4.42 9.87
N VAL A 54 -6.22 5.59 10.51
CA VAL A 54 -5.00 5.91 11.27
C VAL A 54 -4.78 4.92 12.42
N GLU A 55 -5.83 4.47 13.09
CA GLU A 55 -5.70 3.51 14.19
C GLU A 55 -5.25 2.14 13.69
N ASP A 56 -5.71 1.69 12.51
CA ASP A 56 -5.21 0.45 11.91
C ASP A 56 -3.69 0.49 11.67
N LEU A 57 -3.15 1.64 11.22
CA LEU A 57 -1.71 1.81 11.01
C LEU A 57 -0.93 1.78 12.32
N ARG A 58 -1.51 2.35 13.38
CA ARG A 58 -0.90 2.33 14.71
C ARG A 58 -0.85 0.91 15.25
N GLN A 59 -1.97 0.18 15.19
CA GLN A 59 -2.06 -1.19 15.67
C GLN A 59 -1.16 -2.13 14.88
N PHE A 60 -1.09 -1.96 13.56
CA PHE A 60 -0.20 -2.76 12.72
C PHE A 60 1.28 -2.55 13.06
N GLN A 61 1.70 -1.34 13.42
CA GLN A 61 3.08 -1.09 13.87
C GLN A 61 3.37 -1.70 15.25
N VAL A 62 2.38 -1.68 16.16
CA VAL A 62 2.50 -2.35 17.47
C VAL A 62 2.66 -3.86 17.29
N GLU A 63 1.80 -4.51 16.51
CA GLU A 63 1.90 -5.95 16.24
C GLU A 63 3.27 -6.33 15.65
N GLN A 64 3.76 -5.55 14.68
CA GLN A 64 5.07 -5.81 14.09
C GLN A 64 6.22 -5.73 15.11
N ARG A 65 6.15 -4.78 16.04
CA ARG A 65 7.12 -4.64 17.12
C ARG A 65 7.03 -5.82 18.09
N GLU A 66 5.82 -6.20 18.50
CA GLU A 66 5.58 -7.32 19.41
C GLU A 66 5.99 -8.67 18.79
N ALA A 67 5.82 -8.82 17.48
CA ALA A 67 6.29 -9.97 16.70
C ALA A 67 7.81 -9.99 16.48
N GLY A 68 8.57 -9.02 17.03
CA GLY A 68 10.03 -8.99 16.95
C GLY A 68 10.59 -8.73 15.55
N ILE A 69 9.83 -8.03 14.69
CA ILE A 69 10.30 -7.73 13.34
C ILE A 69 11.49 -6.77 13.40
N GLY A 70 12.57 -7.12 12.70
CA GLY A 70 13.77 -6.29 12.63
C GLY A 70 13.50 -4.92 12.01
N ILE A 71 14.21 -3.91 12.51
CA ILE A 71 14.11 -2.50 12.05
C ILE A 71 14.24 -2.36 10.52
N PRO A 72 15.16 -3.06 9.81
CA PRO A 72 15.24 -2.95 8.36
C PRO A 72 13.95 -3.39 7.65
N THR A 73 13.32 -4.45 8.14
CA THR A 73 12.05 -4.95 7.59
C THR A 73 10.89 -4.00 7.89
N MET A 74 10.82 -3.45 9.11
CA MET A 74 9.82 -2.43 9.45
C MET A 74 9.94 -1.20 8.55
N ASN A 75 11.16 -0.71 8.30
CA ASN A 75 11.40 0.42 7.39
C ASN A 75 10.93 0.10 5.97
N SER A 76 11.19 -1.12 5.47
CA SER A 76 10.72 -1.55 4.14
C SER A 76 9.18 -1.58 4.06
N ILE A 77 8.52 -2.06 5.11
CA ILE A 77 7.05 -2.06 5.22
C ILE A 77 6.52 -0.62 5.23
N VAL A 78 7.08 0.27 6.05
CA VAL A 78 6.70 1.69 6.12
C VAL A 78 6.87 2.38 4.77
N SER A 79 7.99 2.16 4.07
CA SER A 79 8.20 2.74 2.75
C SER A 79 7.17 2.26 1.72
N ALA A 80 6.83 0.96 1.73
CA ALA A 80 5.81 0.40 0.84
C ALA A 80 4.42 0.99 1.13
N LEU A 81 4.05 1.12 2.40
CA LEU A 81 2.77 1.70 2.80
C LEU A 81 2.70 3.20 2.47
N ARG A 82 3.75 3.97 2.75
CA ARG A 82 3.81 5.39 2.36
C ARG A 82 3.66 5.56 0.85
N PHE A 83 4.30 4.70 0.05
CA PHE A 83 4.13 4.70 -1.40
C PHE A 83 2.68 4.43 -1.80
N PHE A 84 2.09 3.35 -1.30
CA PHE A 84 0.71 2.97 -1.59
C PHE A 84 -0.27 4.09 -1.26
N PHE A 85 -0.19 4.64 -0.04
CA PHE A 85 -1.06 5.73 0.39
C PHE A 85 -0.86 7.01 -0.41
N THR A 86 0.38 7.38 -0.72
CA THR A 86 0.65 8.67 -1.38
C THR A 86 0.41 8.62 -2.88
N HIS A 87 0.72 7.51 -3.55
CA HIS A 87 0.75 7.45 -5.00
C HIS A 87 -0.33 6.59 -5.62
N THR A 88 -0.77 5.54 -4.93
CA THR A 88 -1.75 4.60 -5.51
C THR A 88 -3.19 4.94 -5.16
N ILE A 89 -3.45 5.47 -3.96
CA ILE A 89 -4.82 5.77 -3.51
C ILE A 89 -5.06 7.21 -3.07
N ASP A 90 -4.08 8.09 -3.24
CA ASP A 90 -4.17 9.53 -2.93
C ASP A 90 -4.68 9.85 -1.51
N ARG A 91 -4.08 9.19 -0.51
CA ARG A 91 -4.30 9.36 0.93
C ARG A 91 -3.01 9.79 1.67
N PRO A 92 -2.43 10.96 1.34
CA PRO A 92 -1.22 11.46 2.02
C PRO A 92 -1.42 11.75 3.52
N ASP A 93 -2.67 11.89 3.98
CA ASP A 93 -3.02 11.96 5.40
C ASP A 93 -2.60 10.69 6.17
N LEU A 94 -2.82 9.51 5.59
CA LEU A 94 -2.41 8.22 6.18
C LEU A 94 -0.90 8.02 6.10
N SER A 95 -0.28 8.41 4.98
CA SER A 95 1.17 8.35 4.78
C SER A 95 1.95 9.11 5.86
N ARG A 96 1.44 10.28 6.30
CA ARG A 96 2.03 11.11 7.37
C ARG A 96 1.95 10.52 8.78
N LYS A 97 1.22 9.41 8.97
CA LYS A 97 1.07 8.72 10.26
C LYS A 97 1.97 7.49 10.40
N LEU A 98 2.71 7.16 9.34
CA LEU A 98 3.71 6.10 9.27
C LEU A 98 5.11 6.66 9.51
#